data_AF-A0A4T0EE37-F1
#
_entry.id   AF-A0A4T0EE37-F1
#
_cell.length_a   1.000
_cell.length_b   1.000
_cell.length_c   1.000
_cell.angle_alpha   90.00
_cell.angle_beta   90.00
_cell.angle_gamma   90.00
#
_symmetry.space_group_name_H-M   'P 1'
#
loop_
_entity.id
_entity.type
_entity.pdbx_description
1 polymer ?
#
loop_
_entity_poly.entity_id
_entity_poly.type
_entity_poly.pdbx_seq_one_letter_code
_entity_poly.pdbx_strand_id
1 'polypeptide(L)'
;MLIDEYQITECPSCHQSLLTPSPNGGQQLLCTLHNEGGVQENLDILPILTEEAYLHAYPEDRISRAFLELCREGDVSAVVDLLKSCNEPDSDDDDMDGEPPVPKKSMDEVLRYQDPIGDMQSGLHAAVAGNSREVAWLLLLLASQLPEMEFPALVYQQAASLGIMREDQTGKVDIRSLRDGQGRSAEQLAVELGGVWHGWPGSGRLSV
;
A
#
# COMPACT_ATOMS: atom_id res chain seq x y z
N MET A 1 18.14 14.37 0.17
CA MET A 1 17.54 13.75 -1.03
C MET A 1 18.49 12.64 -1.41
N LEU A 2 18.16 11.39 -1.09
CA LEU A 2 19.06 10.22 -1.18
C LEU A 2 18.75 9.34 -2.42
N ILE A 3 17.96 9.84 -3.37
CA ILE A 3 17.46 9.09 -4.53
C ILE A 3 18.35 9.31 -5.77
N ASP A 4 19.26 10.28 -5.75
CA ASP A 4 20.09 10.66 -6.91
C ASP A 4 21.17 9.62 -7.25
N GLU A 5 21.54 8.71 -6.34
CA GLU A 5 22.66 7.79 -6.56
C GLU A 5 22.36 6.62 -7.52
N TYR A 6 21.09 6.39 -7.88
CA TYR A 6 20.68 5.25 -8.72
C TYR A 6 19.92 5.61 -10.01
N GLN A 7 19.74 6.89 -10.32
CA GLN A 7 19.01 7.30 -11.53
C GLN A 7 19.96 7.57 -12.70
N ILE A 8 20.26 6.52 -13.48
CA ILE A 8 20.80 6.71 -14.83
C ILE A 8 19.69 7.34 -15.68
N THR A 9 19.70 8.67 -15.78
CA THR A 9 18.72 9.44 -16.56
C THR A 9 19.19 9.76 -17.98
N GLU A 10 20.43 9.39 -18.31
CA GLU A 10 21.07 9.60 -19.61
C GLU A 10 21.76 8.33 -20.10
N CYS A 11 21.74 8.10 -21.41
CA CYS A 11 22.47 7.00 -22.02
C CYS A 11 23.99 7.22 -21.84
N PRO A 12 24.73 6.28 -21.23
CA PRO A 12 26.17 6.45 -21.01
C PRO A 12 27.00 6.47 -22.31
N SER A 13 26.41 6.04 -23.44
CA SER A 13 27.10 6.02 -24.73
C SER A 13 26.88 7.27 -25.59
N CYS A 14 25.71 7.90 -25.52
CA CYS A 14 25.37 9.04 -26.37
C CYS A 14 24.89 10.28 -25.61
N HIS A 15 24.81 10.21 -24.28
CA HIS A 15 24.38 11.28 -23.37
C HIS A 15 22.99 11.85 -23.67
N GLN A 16 22.17 11.15 -24.46
CA GLN A 16 20.77 11.51 -24.63
C GLN A 16 20.00 11.13 -23.38
N SER A 17 19.10 12.03 -22.97
CA SER A 17 18.18 11.72 -21.87
C SER A 17 17.33 10.51 -22.24
N LEU A 18 17.23 9.58 -21.30
CA LEU A 18 16.35 8.42 -21.40
C LEU A 18 14.90 8.80 -21.06
N LEU A 19 14.71 9.92 -20.37
CA LEU A 19 13.41 10.38 -19.91
C LEU A 19 12.74 11.24 -20.97
N THR A 20 11.45 11.00 -21.18
CA THR A 20 10.59 11.84 -22.03
C THR A 20 9.49 12.49 -21.20
N PRO A 21 8.95 13.64 -21.63
CA PRO A 21 7.80 14.25 -20.94
C PRO A 21 6.56 13.37 -21.06
N SER A 22 5.86 13.15 -19.95
CA SER A 22 4.57 12.47 -19.90
C SER A 22 3.42 13.45 -20.22
N PRO A 23 2.35 13.00 -20.93
CA PRO A 23 1.17 13.81 -21.20
C PRO A 23 0.49 14.40 -19.96
N ASN A 24 0.64 13.76 -18.80
CA ASN A 24 -0.02 14.14 -17.55
C ASN A 24 0.80 15.11 -16.69
N GLY A 25 1.93 15.62 -17.21
CA GLY A 25 2.84 16.46 -16.44
C GLY A 25 3.74 15.62 -15.54
N GLY A 26 4.80 15.08 -16.11
CA GLY A 26 5.78 14.25 -15.44
C GLY A 26 6.86 13.77 -16.40
N GLN A 27 7.71 12.86 -15.94
CA GLN A 27 8.66 12.14 -16.79
C GLN A 27 8.18 10.70 -16.97
N GLN A 28 8.55 10.09 -18.08
CA GLN A 28 8.30 8.69 -18.38
C GLN A 28 9.54 8.10 -19.06
N LEU A 29 9.77 6.81 -18.84
CA LEU A 29 10.86 6.05 -19.47
C LEU A 29 10.24 4.94 -20.29
N LEU A 30 10.14 5.15 -21.60
CA LEU A 30 9.44 4.25 -22.50
C LEU A 30 10.39 3.18 -23.05
N CYS A 31 9.97 1.91 -23.00
CA CYS A 31 10.66 0.80 -23.64
C CYS A 31 9.69 -0.09 -24.43
N THR A 32 10.25 -0.96 -25.28
CA THR A 32 9.51 -2.05 -25.92
C THR A 32 9.89 -3.35 -25.22
N LEU A 33 8.94 -3.97 -24.53
CA LEU A 33 9.12 -5.23 -23.82
C LEU A 33 8.74 -6.40 -24.72
N HIS A 34 9.64 -7.39 -24.84
CA HIS A 34 9.36 -8.66 -25.51
C HIS A 34 9.30 -9.77 -24.45
N ASN A 35 8.15 -10.42 -24.31
CA ASN A 35 7.95 -11.53 -23.37
C ASN A 35 7.18 -12.69 -24.04
N GLU A 36 6.92 -13.76 -23.29
CA GLU A 36 6.20 -14.95 -23.80
C GLU A 36 4.77 -14.63 -24.26
N GLY A 37 4.18 -13.54 -23.76
CA GLY A 37 2.85 -13.04 -24.12
C GLY A 37 2.82 -12.13 -25.36
N GLY A 38 3.98 -11.76 -25.92
CA GLY A 38 4.09 -10.94 -27.12
C GLY A 38 5.00 -9.73 -26.96
N VAL A 39 4.71 -8.68 -27.74
CA VAL A 39 5.45 -7.42 -27.75
C VAL A 39 4.56 -6.33 -27.18
N GLN A 40 5.06 -5.64 -26.15
CA GLN A 40 4.41 -4.48 -25.55
C GLN A 40 5.26 -3.24 -25.84
N GLU A 41 4.77 -2.39 -26.75
CA GLU A 41 5.44 -1.14 -27.12
C GLU A 41 5.06 0.00 -26.18
N ASN A 42 5.95 0.96 -26.01
CA ASN A 42 5.75 2.17 -25.20
C ASN A 42 5.36 1.88 -23.74
N LEU A 43 5.91 0.80 -23.15
CA LEU A 43 5.76 0.55 -21.72
C LEU A 43 6.57 1.59 -20.94
N ASP A 44 5.90 2.35 -20.08
CA ASP A 44 6.58 3.23 -19.13
C ASP A 44 7.12 2.41 -17.95
N ILE A 45 8.43 2.23 -17.91
CA ILE A 45 9.12 1.48 -16.86
C ILE A 45 9.62 2.38 -15.73
N LEU A 46 9.48 3.70 -15.83
CA LEU A 46 9.97 4.61 -14.79
C LEU A 46 9.36 4.33 -13.41
N PRO A 47 8.04 4.06 -13.26
CA PRO A 47 7.46 3.70 -11.97
C PRO A 47 8.05 2.42 -11.39
N ILE A 48 8.24 1.40 -12.23
CA ILE A 48 8.80 0.09 -11.84
C ILE A 48 10.23 0.26 -11.32
N LEU A 49 11.07 1.00 -12.06
CA LEU A 49 12.45 1.25 -11.65
C LEU A 49 12.53 2.09 -10.37
N THR A 50 11.63 3.06 -10.21
CA THR A 50 11.56 3.90 -9.01
C THR A 50 11.21 3.06 -7.79
N GLU A 51 10.25 2.15 -7.93
CA GLU A 51 9.88 1.20 -6.89
C GLU A 51 11.03 0.24 -6.55
N GLU A 52 11.66 -0.39 -7.54
CA GLU A 52 12.79 -1.30 -7.30
C GLU A 52 13.97 -0.59 -6.62
N ALA A 53 14.32 0.63 -7.07
CA ALA A 53 15.36 1.42 -6.43
C ALA A 53 15.00 1.78 -4.98
N TYR A 54 13.73 2.13 -4.72
CA TYR A 54 13.25 2.41 -3.37
C TYR A 54 13.31 1.17 -2.48
N LEU A 55 12.81 0.02 -2.94
CA LEU A 55 12.80 -1.23 -2.17
C LEU A 55 14.17 -1.88 -2.01
N HIS A 56 15.13 -1.53 -2.87
CA HIS A 56 16.53 -1.85 -2.66
C HIS A 56 17.15 -1.00 -1.54
N ALA A 57 16.76 0.27 -1.43
CA ALA A 57 17.23 1.17 -0.37
C ALA A 57 16.50 0.95 0.97
N TYR A 58 15.24 0.50 0.94
CA TYR A 58 14.36 0.29 2.08
C TYR A 58 13.70 -1.10 1.99
N PRO A 59 14.47 -2.20 2.16
CA PRO A 59 13.94 -3.56 2.05
C PRO A 59 12.82 -3.86 3.06
N GLU A 60 12.82 -3.21 4.23
CA GLU A 60 11.78 -3.32 5.26
C GLU A 60 10.40 -2.79 4.80
N ASP A 61 10.35 -1.96 3.76
CA ASP A 61 9.11 -1.42 3.21
C ASP A 61 8.39 -2.41 2.27
N ARG A 62 9.05 -3.49 1.85
CA ARG A 62 8.48 -4.50 0.93
C ARG A 62 7.16 -5.05 1.45
N ILE A 63 7.10 -5.42 2.73
CA ILE A 63 5.89 -5.98 3.33
C ILE A 63 4.76 -4.96 3.40
N SER A 64 5.07 -3.70 3.70
CA SER A 64 4.06 -2.64 3.76
C SER A 64 3.52 -2.30 2.36
N ARG A 65 4.37 -2.28 1.34
CA ARG A 65 3.93 -2.09 -0.05
C ARG A 65 3.08 -3.24 -0.56
N ALA A 66 3.50 -4.48 -0.31
CA ALA A 66 2.71 -5.66 -0.64
C ALA A 66 1.32 -5.61 0.04
N PHE A 67 1.27 -5.20 1.31
CA PHE A 67 0.01 -4.98 2.02
C PHE A 67 -0.90 -3.95 1.33
N LEU A 68 -0.36 -2.83 0.84
CA LEU A 68 -1.16 -1.83 0.12
C LEU A 68 -1.70 -2.37 -1.22
N GLU A 69 -0.92 -3.15 -1.95
CA GLU A 69 -1.40 -3.80 -3.19
C GLU A 69 -2.54 -4.77 -2.90
N LEU A 70 -2.39 -5.64 -1.89
CA LEU A 70 -3.46 -6.56 -1.49
C LEU A 70 -4.73 -5.80 -1.04
N CYS A 71 -4.56 -4.66 -0.37
CA CYS A 71 -5.68 -3.80 -0.02
C CYS A 71 -6.40 -3.25 -1.26
N ARG A 72 -5.65 -2.88 -2.30
CA ARG A 72 -6.17 -2.35 -3.57
C ARG A 72 -6.83 -3.44 -4.42
N GLU A 73 -6.30 -4.65 -4.41
CA GLU A 73 -6.89 -5.82 -5.07
C GLU A 73 -8.18 -6.29 -4.38
N GLY A 74 -8.31 -6.01 -3.08
CA GLY A 74 -9.47 -6.38 -2.30
C GLY A 74 -9.42 -7.81 -1.74
N ASP A 75 -8.25 -8.46 -1.76
CA ASP A 75 -8.09 -9.82 -1.23
C ASP A 75 -7.96 -9.81 0.30
N VAL A 76 -9.11 -9.97 0.96
CA VAL A 76 -9.20 -9.99 2.42
C VAL A 76 -8.36 -11.12 3.04
N SER A 77 -8.29 -12.29 2.41
CA SER A 77 -7.54 -13.42 2.97
C SER A 77 -6.05 -13.12 2.93
N ALA A 78 -5.55 -12.70 1.77
CA ALA A 78 -4.14 -12.36 1.61
C ALA A 78 -3.73 -11.19 2.52
N VAL A 79 -4.58 -10.18 2.70
CA VAL A 79 -4.34 -9.10 3.68
C VAL A 79 -4.17 -9.67 5.09
N VAL A 80 -5.07 -10.55 5.54
CA VAL A 80 -4.97 -11.14 6.90
C VAL A 80 -3.76 -12.04 7.04
N ASP A 81 -3.45 -12.85 6.03
CA ASP A 81 -2.31 -13.77 6.06
C ASP A 81 -0.98 -12.99 6.14
N LEU A 82 -0.85 -11.89 5.39
CA LEU A 82 0.30 -10.99 5.49
C LEU A 82 0.38 -10.32 6.87
N LEU A 83 -0.73 -9.82 7.41
CA LEU A 83 -0.72 -9.20 8.74
C LEU A 83 -0.33 -10.18 9.84
N LYS A 84 -0.74 -11.45 9.73
CA LYS A 84 -0.34 -12.50 10.68
C LYS A 84 1.14 -12.82 10.61
N SER A 85 1.72 -12.87 9.40
CA SER A 85 3.16 -13.15 9.26
C SER A 85 4.02 -12.08 9.94
N CYS A 86 3.53 -10.84 10.08
CA CYS A 86 4.17 -9.76 10.85
C CYS A 86 4.32 -10.07 12.35
N ASN A 87 3.45 -10.92 12.91
CA ASN A 87 3.46 -11.29 14.33
C ASN A 87 4.16 -12.63 14.59
N GLU A 88 4.58 -13.35 13.55
CA GLU A 88 5.35 -14.58 13.73
C GLU A 88 6.76 -14.22 14.23
N PRO A 89 7.22 -14.83 15.35
CA PRO A 89 8.59 -14.64 15.80
C PRO A 89 9.53 -15.09 14.68
N ASP A 90 10.63 -14.37 14.49
CA ASP A 90 11.70 -14.82 13.61
C ASP A 90 12.09 -16.22 14.09
N SER A 91 11.82 -17.22 13.25
CA SER A 91 12.36 -18.54 13.52
C SER A 91 13.85 -18.38 13.33
N ASP A 92 14.64 -18.66 14.38
CA ASP A 92 16.12 -18.59 14.40
C ASP A 92 16.81 -19.49 13.35
N ASP A 93 16.09 -20.01 12.35
CA ASP A 93 16.54 -20.98 11.34
C ASP A 93 16.73 -20.37 9.93
N ASP A 94 16.45 -19.08 9.71
CA ASP A 94 16.69 -18.40 8.42
C ASP A 94 18.11 -17.78 8.31
N ASP A 95 19.11 -18.45 8.90
CA ASP A 95 20.55 -18.20 8.71
C ASP A 95 21.06 -18.88 7.42
N MET A 96 20.30 -18.79 6.32
CA MET A 96 20.73 -19.28 5.01
C MET A 96 20.76 -18.13 4.01
N ASP A 97 21.98 -17.76 3.63
CA ASP A 97 22.41 -16.66 2.77
C ASP A 97 22.66 -15.35 3.54
N GLY A 98 23.93 -14.92 3.55
CA GLY A 98 24.47 -13.85 4.39
C GLY A 98 24.01 -12.43 4.02
N GLU A 99 22.73 -12.26 3.75
CA GLU A 99 22.07 -10.96 3.76
C GLU A 99 21.81 -10.54 5.22
N PRO A 100 22.05 -9.27 5.58
CA PRO A 100 21.75 -8.80 6.91
C PRO A 100 20.24 -8.96 7.20
N PRO A 101 19.84 -9.36 8.42
CA PRO A 101 18.44 -9.52 8.77
C PRO A 101 17.70 -8.19 8.57
N VAL A 102 16.67 -8.22 7.72
CA VAL A 102 15.81 -7.06 7.46
C VAL A 102 14.87 -6.91 8.67
N PRO A 103 14.80 -5.74 9.34
CA PRO A 103 13.90 -5.54 10.46
C PRO A 103 12.45 -5.83 10.05
N LYS A 104 11.83 -6.81 10.71
CA LYS A 104 10.44 -7.16 10.45
C LYS A 104 9.53 -6.09 11.05
N LYS A 105 8.69 -5.47 10.23
CA LYS A 105 7.68 -4.52 10.70
C LYS A 105 6.58 -5.25 11.45
N SER A 106 6.17 -4.66 12.58
CA SER A 106 5.01 -5.14 13.32
C SER A 106 3.71 -4.91 12.53
N MET A 107 2.67 -5.66 12.87
CA MET A 107 1.33 -5.47 12.31
C MET A 107 0.85 -4.02 12.44
N ASP A 108 1.15 -3.36 13.57
CA ASP A 108 0.71 -1.98 13.84
C ASP A 108 1.35 -0.96 12.89
N GLU A 109 2.64 -1.16 12.58
CA GLU A 109 3.39 -0.35 11.61
C GLU A 109 2.89 -0.57 10.20
N VAL A 110 2.59 -1.81 9.81
CA VAL A 110 2.04 -2.14 8.49
C VAL A 110 0.64 -1.53 8.30
N LEU A 111 -0.25 -1.68 9.28
CA LEU A 111 -1.62 -1.13 9.23
C LEU A 111 -1.67 0.39 9.07
N ARG A 112 -0.63 1.10 9.53
CA ARG A 112 -0.54 2.57 9.52
C ARG A 112 0.46 3.12 8.52
N TYR A 113 1.05 2.25 7.71
CA TYR A 113 2.00 2.66 6.70
C TYR A 113 1.37 3.63 5.70
N GLN A 114 2.16 4.61 5.29
CA GLN A 114 1.85 5.54 4.22
C GLN A 114 2.97 5.48 3.19
N ASP A 115 2.64 5.21 1.93
CA ASP A 115 3.62 4.95 0.87
C ASP A 115 4.31 6.22 0.36
N PRO A 116 5.61 6.45 0.66
CA PRO A 116 6.29 7.67 0.25
C PRO A 116 6.42 7.83 -1.26
N ILE A 117 6.42 6.73 -2.01
CA ILE A 117 6.51 6.74 -3.48
C ILE A 117 5.15 6.51 -4.17
N GLY A 118 4.09 6.30 -3.38
CA GLY A 118 2.70 6.11 -3.83
C GLY A 118 1.74 7.21 -3.35
N ASP A 119 2.21 8.46 -3.33
CA ASP A 119 1.46 9.65 -2.90
C ASP A 119 0.95 9.54 -1.45
N MET A 120 1.78 9.02 -0.53
CA MET A 120 1.46 8.85 0.89
C MET A 120 0.16 8.08 1.18
N GLN A 121 -0.32 7.28 0.22
CA GLN A 121 -1.54 6.51 0.40
C GLN A 121 -1.35 5.46 1.51
N SER A 122 -2.36 5.35 2.36
CA SER A 122 -2.46 4.29 3.37
C SER A 122 -3.31 3.12 2.87
N GLY A 123 -3.37 2.03 3.63
CA GLY A 123 -4.21 0.87 3.31
C GLY A 123 -5.68 1.25 3.10
N LEU A 124 -6.19 2.23 3.85
CA LEU A 124 -7.57 2.68 3.69
C LEU A 124 -7.80 3.44 2.37
N HIS A 125 -6.80 4.22 1.90
CA HIS A 125 -6.86 4.83 0.58
C HIS A 125 -6.81 3.77 -0.53
N ALA A 126 -5.92 2.78 -0.39
CA ALA A 126 -5.77 1.68 -1.34
C ALA A 126 -7.07 0.86 -1.46
N ALA A 127 -7.71 0.51 -0.34
CA ALA A 127 -9.00 -0.19 -0.34
C ALA A 127 -10.12 0.64 -1.00
N VAL A 128 -10.12 1.96 -0.76
CA VAL A 128 -11.07 2.88 -1.40
C VAL A 128 -10.85 2.93 -2.92
N ALA A 129 -9.62 3.11 -3.37
CA ALA A 129 -9.25 3.09 -4.79
C ALA A 129 -9.60 1.75 -5.47
N GLY A 130 -9.45 0.65 -4.73
CA GLY A 130 -9.78 -0.72 -5.14
C GLY A 130 -11.28 -1.05 -5.14
N ASN A 131 -12.16 -0.15 -4.69
CA ASN A 131 -13.60 -0.41 -4.51
C ASN A 131 -13.90 -1.61 -3.57
N SER A 132 -13.00 -1.94 -2.64
CA SER A 132 -13.18 -3.07 -1.71
C SER A 132 -13.70 -2.60 -0.35
N ARG A 133 -15.01 -2.71 -0.14
CA ARG A 133 -15.65 -2.39 1.13
C ARG A 133 -15.24 -3.35 2.24
N GLU A 134 -15.02 -4.60 1.87
CA GLU A 134 -14.66 -5.69 2.77
C GLU A 134 -13.28 -5.43 3.40
N VAL A 135 -12.28 -5.07 2.57
CA VAL A 135 -10.98 -4.65 3.08
C VAL A 135 -11.11 -3.36 3.89
N ALA A 136 -11.86 -2.35 3.42
CA ALA A 136 -12.04 -1.12 4.18
C ALA A 136 -12.62 -1.40 5.59
N TRP A 137 -13.62 -2.27 5.71
CA TRP A 137 -14.16 -2.69 7.00
C TRP A 137 -13.16 -3.44 7.87
N LEU A 138 -12.36 -4.35 7.28
CA LEU A 138 -11.29 -5.04 7.99
C LEU A 138 -10.27 -4.02 8.56
N LEU A 139 -9.81 -3.09 7.74
CA LEU A 139 -8.85 -2.06 8.16
C LEU A 139 -9.40 -1.17 9.27
N LEU A 140 -10.67 -0.77 9.17
CA LEU A 140 -11.34 -0.01 10.23
C LEU A 140 -11.44 -0.83 11.52
N LEU A 141 -11.73 -2.12 11.43
CA LEU A 141 -11.80 -3.00 12.59
C LEU A 141 -10.45 -3.07 13.30
N LEU A 142 -9.36 -3.16 12.54
CA LEU A 142 -8.01 -3.40 13.08
C LEU A 142 -7.26 -2.13 13.50
N ALA A 143 -7.54 -0.98 12.88
CA ALA A 143 -6.67 0.21 12.99
C ALA A 143 -7.42 1.53 13.23
N SER A 144 -8.72 1.51 13.50
CA SER A 144 -9.51 2.72 13.82
C SER A 144 -10.01 2.76 15.25
N GLN A 145 -10.37 3.95 15.73
CA GLN A 145 -11.10 4.16 16.98
C GLN A 145 -12.62 4.26 16.74
N LEU A 146 -13.14 3.70 15.64
CA LEU A 146 -14.58 3.69 15.35
C LEU A 146 -15.33 2.88 16.44
N PRO A 147 -16.49 3.34 16.95
CA PRO A 147 -17.24 2.63 17.97
C PRO A 147 -17.66 1.22 17.51
N GLU A 148 -17.62 0.23 18.40
CA GLU A 148 -17.96 -1.16 18.06
C GLU A 148 -19.37 -1.32 17.46
N MET A 149 -20.32 -0.50 17.91
CA MET A 149 -21.71 -0.48 17.42
C MET A 149 -21.86 -0.06 15.95
N GLU A 150 -20.85 0.58 15.36
CA GLU A 150 -20.86 0.97 13.94
C GLU A 150 -20.52 -0.19 13.00
N PHE A 151 -19.93 -1.27 13.52
CA PHE A 151 -19.49 -2.40 12.72
C PHE A 151 -20.64 -3.39 12.50
N PRO A 152 -20.92 -3.79 11.25
CA PRO A 152 -21.81 -4.90 10.98
C PRO A 152 -21.31 -6.18 11.64
N ALA A 153 -22.21 -6.98 12.23
CA ALA A 153 -21.86 -8.23 12.90
C ALA A 153 -21.06 -9.20 12.01
N LEU A 154 -21.32 -9.17 10.70
CA LEU A 154 -20.61 -9.99 9.71
C LEU A 154 -19.11 -9.68 9.66
N VAL A 155 -18.70 -8.43 9.88
CA VAL A 155 -17.28 -8.02 9.88
C VAL A 155 -16.52 -8.74 10.99
N TYR A 156 -17.08 -8.79 12.21
CA TYR A 156 -16.49 -9.53 13.32
C TYR A 156 -16.48 -11.04 13.07
N GLN A 157 -17.55 -11.61 12.50
CA GLN A 157 -17.61 -13.03 12.18
C GLN A 157 -16.55 -13.43 11.16
N GLN A 158 -16.38 -12.61 10.11
CA GLN A 158 -15.38 -12.84 9.08
C GLN A 158 -13.97 -12.73 9.65
N ALA A 159 -13.66 -11.67 10.40
CA ALA A 159 -12.36 -11.50 11.06
C ALA A 159 -12.03 -12.70 11.98
N ALA A 160 -12.99 -13.13 12.81
CA ALA A 160 -12.83 -14.29 13.68
C ALA A 160 -12.59 -15.59 12.88
N SER A 161 -13.28 -15.80 11.76
CA SER A 161 -13.06 -16.97 10.89
C SER A 161 -11.67 -16.99 10.26
N LEU A 162 -11.11 -15.81 10.01
CA LEU A 162 -9.74 -15.62 9.53
C LEU A 162 -8.75 -15.55 10.69
N GLY A 163 -9.16 -15.75 11.95
CA GLY A 163 -8.27 -15.78 13.12
C GLY A 163 -7.58 -14.45 13.41
N ILE A 164 -8.21 -13.32 13.07
CA ILE A 164 -7.73 -11.98 13.42
C ILE A 164 -8.79 -11.24 14.24
N MET A 165 -8.35 -10.43 15.19
CA MET A 165 -9.26 -9.70 16.10
C MET A 165 -8.79 -8.27 16.29
N ARG A 166 -9.74 -7.40 16.66
CA ARG A 166 -9.45 -6.01 17.05
C ARG A 166 -8.65 -5.98 18.35
N GLU A 167 -7.54 -5.26 18.33
CA GLU A 167 -6.75 -4.92 19.51
C GLU A 167 -7.14 -3.55 20.09
N ASP A 168 -6.62 -3.21 21.26
CA ASP A 168 -6.74 -1.86 21.82
C ASP A 168 -6.06 -0.83 20.90
N GLN A 169 -6.83 0.20 20.53
CA GLN A 169 -6.39 1.29 19.64
C GLN A 169 -6.08 2.58 20.40
N THR A 170 -6.18 2.56 21.73
CA THR A 170 -5.93 3.72 22.58
C THR A 170 -4.48 4.21 22.42
N GLY A 171 -4.32 5.51 22.15
CA GLY A 171 -3.00 6.13 21.98
C GLY A 171 -2.33 5.87 20.63
N LYS A 172 -2.94 5.05 19.75
CA LYS A 172 -2.45 4.81 18.38
C LYS A 172 -3.07 5.80 17.40
N VAL A 173 -2.38 6.05 16.28
CA VAL A 173 -2.94 6.85 15.18
C VAL A 173 -4.18 6.15 14.64
N ASP A 174 -5.30 6.87 14.48
CA ASP A 174 -6.48 6.31 13.83
C ASP A 174 -6.24 6.29 12.31
N ILE A 175 -6.38 5.14 11.66
CA ILE A 175 -6.17 5.03 10.21
C ILE A 175 -7.04 6.00 9.38
N ARG A 176 -8.19 6.41 9.92
CA ARG A 176 -9.11 7.39 9.30
C ARG A 176 -8.53 8.82 9.27
N SER A 177 -7.53 9.12 10.10
CA SER A 177 -6.92 10.45 10.14
C SER A 177 -5.75 10.61 9.17
N LEU A 178 -5.25 9.51 8.59
CA LEU A 178 -4.17 9.52 7.61
C LEU A 178 -4.61 10.25 6.33
N ARG A 179 -3.66 10.96 5.71
CA ARG A 179 -3.89 11.76 4.51
C ARG A 179 -2.88 11.42 3.43
N ASP A 180 -3.34 11.30 2.20
CA ASP A 180 -2.47 11.14 1.02
C ASP A 180 -1.59 12.39 0.80
N GLY A 181 -0.74 12.35 -0.23
CA GLY A 181 0.23 13.39 -0.55
C GLY A 181 -0.42 14.68 -1.05
N GLN A 182 -1.69 14.62 -1.44
CA GLN A 182 -2.54 15.78 -1.75
C GLN A 182 -3.30 16.30 -0.53
N GLY A 183 -3.08 15.70 0.65
CA GLY A 183 -3.77 16.06 1.89
C GLY A 183 -5.21 15.53 1.99
N ARG A 184 -5.63 14.67 1.06
CA ARG A 184 -6.97 14.08 1.05
C ARG A 184 -7.07 12.94 2.05
N SER A 185 -8.24 12.79 2.67
CA SER A 185 -8.59 11.58 3.42
C SER A 185 -9.15 10.50 2.50
N ALA A 186 -9.25 9.28 3.01
CA ALA A 186 -9.94 8.19 2.32
C ALA A 186 -11.41 8.53 2.02
N GLU A 187 -12.06 9.34 2.85
CA GLU A 187 -13.42 9.83 2.58
C GLU A 187 -13.48 10.73 1.35
N GLN A 188 -12.53 11.66 1.20
CA GLN A 188 -12.50 12.57 0.06
C GLN A 188 -12.27 11.79 -1.24
N LEU A 189 -11.38 10.80 -1.22
CA LEU A 189 -11.19 9.88 -2.35
C LEU A 189 -12.48 9.08 -2.65
N ALA A 190 -13.17 8.59 -1.63
CA ALA A 190 -14.43 7.85 -1.79
C ALA A 190 -15.56 8.71 -2.39
N VAL A 191 -15.61 10.00 -2.07
CA VAL A 191 -16.53 10.97 -2.69
C VAL A 191 -16.23 11.14 -4.18
N GLU A 192 -14.96 11.27 -4.55
CA GLU A 192 -14.52 11.43 -5.94
C GLU A 192 -14.86 10.20 -6.80
N LEU A 193 -14.62 8.99 -6.26
CA LEU A 193 -14.89 7.73 -6.97
C LEU A 193 -16.38 7.39 -7.05
N GLY A 194 -17.15 7.69 -6.01
CA GLY A 194 -18.57 7.36 -5.93
C GLY A 194 -18.83 5.84 -5.96
N GLY A 195 -19.89 5.42 -6.64
CA GLY A 195 -20.19 4.00 -6.88
C GLY A 195 -20.42 3.21 -5.59
N VAL A 196 -19.57 2.21 -5.34
CA VAL A 196 -19.64 1.38 -4.13
C VAL A 196 -19.44 2.22 -2.87
N TRP A 197 -18.97 3.46 -2.91
CA TRP A 197 -18.81 4.25 -1.70
C TRP A 197 -20.07 5.02 -1.28
N HIS A 198 -21.16 4.91 -2.03
CA HIS A 198 -22.41 5.57 -1.67
C HIS A 198 -22.87 5.24 -0.24
N GLY A 199 -23.15 6.27 0.55
CA GLY A 199 -23.57 6.16 1.96
C GLY A 199 -22.43 6.03 2.99
N TRP A 200 -21.16 6.01 2.56
CA TRP A 200 -20.01 6.06 3.47
C TRP A 200 -19.57 7.50 3.79
N PRO A 201 -19.45 8.43 2.81
CA PRO A 201 -19.09 9.81 3.12
C PRO A 201 -20.06 10.47 4.12
N GLY A 202 -19.50 11.18 5.10
CA GLY A 202 -20.25 11.84 6.17
C GLY A 202 -20.68 10.92 7.32
N SER A 203 -20.38 9.62 7.25
CA SER A 203 -20.67 8.67 8.34
C SER A 203 -19.56 8.59 9.40
N GLY A 204 -18.42 9.26 9.18
CA GLY A 204 -17.24 9.15 10.04
C GLY A 204 -16.48 7.83 9.90
N ARG A 205 -16.82 7.00 8.91
CA ARG A 205 -16.11 5.72 8.66
C ARG A 205 -14.77 5.92 7.98
N LEU A 206 -14.64 6.89 7.08
CA LEU A 206 -13.44 7.08 6.25
C LEU A 206 -12.65 8.36 6.58
N SER A 207 -13.07 9.09 7.61
CA SER A 207 -12.37 10.25 8.17
C SER A 207 -12.73 10.46 9.63
N VAL A 208 -11.87 11.17 10.35
CA VAL A 208 -12.13 11.70 11.71
C VAL A 208 -12.74 13.09 11.67
#